data_AF-A0A3B9LPX3-F1
#
_entry.id   AF-A0A3B9LPX3-F1
#
_cell.length_a   1.000
_cell.length_b   1.000
_cell.length_c   1.000
_cell.angle_alpha   90.00
_cell.angle_beta   90.00
_cell.angle_gamma   90.00
#
_symmetry.space_group_name_H-M   'P 1'
#
loop_
_entity.id
_entity.type
_entity.pdbx_description
1 polymer ?
#
loop_
_entity_poly.entity_id
_entity_poly.type
_entity_poly.pdbx_seq_one_letter_code
_entity_poly.pdbx_strand_id
1 'polypeptide(L)'
;KRRNVYKVAVAYAVVGWLLIQAASIILPAFEAPAWTMKILIAALAIGFPLAVVLAWAFEITPEGIVRSDDVSPNESITRKTGRKLTATIVVVAVIAAGMFAFQFTQVGTHLRGVPNIQPKADHGRPSGVSLPISEKSIAVLPLVNTSADVANDYFSDGLSEELIAVLAKIPGLKIIGRSSSFLFKGKSDDSRTIGEKLGVTNLLEGSVRKQGDRVRIVAELINAADGRALWSETYDRELKDVFAVQSDIATAVTDQLKIKLLGAPAKSDAAPSNDNLAAYNALQQGTFYFRLSTEEGTRKATEFYGEAIRLDPNYALAHAKSIPCLETTRGHVVGWRR
;
A
#
# COMPACT_ATOMS: atom_id res chain seq x y z
N LYS A 1 45.20 -28.27 -20.03
CA LYS A 1 43.71 -28.30 -20.02
C LYS A 1 43.25 -28.38 -18.55
N ARG A 2 42.89 -27.24 -17.95
CA ARG A 2 42.74 -27.03 -16.49
C ARG A 2 41.47 -27.69 -15.93
N ARG A 3 41.49 -29.01 -15.74
CA ARG A 3 40.32 -29.82 -15.33
C ARG A 3 39.83 -29.56 -13.89
N ASN A 4 40.63 -28.91 -13.04
CA ASN A 4 40.30 -28.74 -11.62
C ASN A 4 39.41 -27.53 -11.32
N VAL A 5 39.50 -26.45 -12.12
CA VAL A 5 38.68 -25.24 -11.93
C VAL A 5 37.20 -25.54 -12.09
N TYR A 6 36.84 -26.40 -13.07
CA TYR A 6 35.45 -26.82 -13.28
C TYR A 6 34.88 -27.58 -12.08
N LYS A 7 35.67 -28.45 -11.42
CA LYS A 7 35.21 -29.18 -10.23
C LYS A 7 34.91 -28.24 -9.06
N VAL A 8 35.73 -27.21 -8.87
CA VAL A 8 35.50 -26.20 -7.82
C VAL A 8 34.26 -25.37 -8.13
N ALA A 9 34.08 -24.95 -9.39
CA ALA A 9 32.89 -24.22 -9.81
C ALA A 9 31.60 -25.03 -9.60
N VAL A 10 31.60 -26.32 -9.97
CA VAL A 10 30.46 -27.23 -9.76
C VAL A 10 30.20 -27.45 -8.27
N ALA A 11 31.24 -27.70 -7.46
CA ALA A 11 31.07 -27.87 -6.02
C ALA A 11 30.51 -26.61 -5.35
N TYR A 12 30.99 -25.42 -5.73
CA TYR A 12 30.48 -24.14 -5.24
C TYR A 12 29.00 -23.94 -5.60
N ALA A 13 28.61 -24.27 -6.85
CA ALA A 13 27.23 -24.16 -7.30
C ALA A 13 26.29 -25.09 -6.49
N VAL A 14 26.69 -26.34 -6.24
CA VAL A 14 25.90 -27.30 -5.46
C VAL A 14 25.75 -26.84 -4.00
N VAL A 15 26.84 -26.39 -3.38
CA VAL A 15 26.81 -25.89 -1.99
C VAL A 15 26.00 -24.59 -1.88
N GLY A 16 26.19 -23.65 -2.81
CA GLY A 16 25.42 -22.41 -2.87
C GLY A 16 23.93 -22.67 -3.06
N TRP A 17 23.57 -23.62 -3.91
CA TRP A 17 22.18 -24.05 -4.09
C TRP A 17 21.58 -24.65 -2.80
N LEU A 18 22.31 -25.53 -2.11
CA LEU A 18 21.86 -26.08 -0.81
C LEU A 18 21.68 -24.99 0.26
N LEU A 19 22.59 -24.02 0.32
CA LEU A 19 22.49 -22.89 1.26
C LEU A 19 21.24 -22.03 0.98
N ILE A 20 20.95 -21.75 -0.29
CA ILE A 20 19.74 -21.04 -0.70
C ILE A 20 18.50 -21.83 -0.30
N GLN A 21 18.49 -23.14 -0.52
CA GLN A 21 17.35 -23.99 -0.18
C GLN A 21 17.13 -24.03 1.35
N ALA A 22 18.17 -24.23 2.14
CA ALA A 22 18.08 -24.19 3.60
C ALA A 22 17.61 -22.81 4.11
N ALA A 23 18.16 -21.73 3.57
CA ALA A 23 17.79 -20.36 3.93
C ALA A 23 16.33 -20.05 3.57
N SER A 24 15.82 -20.58 2.45
CA SER A 24 14.41 -20.39 2.06
C SER A 24 13.41 -21.01 3.03
N ILE A 25 13.83 -22.01 3.80
CA ILE A 25 13.01 -22.67 4.82
C ILE A 25 13.21 -21.99 6.19
N ILE A 26 14.47 -21.71 6.53
CA ILE A 26 14.86 -21.19 7.84
C ILE A 26 14.50 -19.71 7.98
N LEU A 27 14.85 -18.87 7.01
CA LEU A 27 14.70 -17.41 7.14
C LEU A 27 13.24 -16.97 7.39
N PRO A 28 12.24 -17.50 6.67
CA PRO A 28 10.84 -17.18 6.99
C PRO A 28 10.41 -17.68 8.37
N ALA A 29 10.92 -18.82 8.83
CA ALA A 29 10.60 -19.37 10.15
C ALA A 29 11.11 -18.48 11.31
N PHE A 30 12.09 -17.62 11.05
CA PHE A 30 12.65 -16.65 12.01
C PHE A 30 12.20 -15.20 11.74
N GLU A 31 11.18 -14.99 10.90
CA GLU A 31 10.70 -13.66 10.50
C GLU A 31 11.84 -12.74 9.99
N ALA A 32 12.86 -13.33 9.36
CA ALA A 32 14.02 -12.58 8.91
C ALA A 32 13.60 -11.58 7.81
N PRO A 33 14.13 -10.35 7.82
CA PRO A 33 13.80 -9.35 6.81
C PRO A 33 14.06 -9.85 5.38
N ALA A 34 13.21 -9.44 4.43
CA ALA A 34 13.34 -9.87 3.03
C ALA A 34 14.67 -9.46 2.36
N TRP A 35 15.40 -8.49 2.92
CA TRP A 35 16.75 -8.13 2.45
C TRP A 35 17.80 -9.18 2.79
N THR A 36 17.59 -10.04 3.81
CA THR A 36 18.57 -11.04 4.25
C THR A 36 18.85 -12.08 3.17
N MET A 37 17.80 -12.56 2.49
CA MET A 37 17.95 -13.46 1.34
C MET A 37 18.70 -12.80 0.18
N LYS A 38 18.47 -11.50 -0.06
CA LYS A 38 19.15 -10.74 -1.10
C LYS A 38 20.64 -10.60 -0.81
N ILE A 39 21.02 -10.36 0.44
CA ILE A 39 22.44 -10.30 0.85
C ILE A 39 23.10 -11.67 0.71
N LEU A 40 22.42 -12.76 1.09
CA LEU A 40 22.95 -14.12 0.92
C LEU A 40 23.24 -14.43 -0.55
N ILE A 41 22.30 -14.13 -1.46
CA ILE A 41 22.47 -14.34 -2.89
C ILE A 41 23.60 -13.45 -3.43
N ALA A 42 23.66 -12.18 -3.05
CA ALA A 42 24.73 -11.27 -3.46
C ALA A 42 26.12 -11.78 -2.99
N ALA A 43 26.21 -12.29 -1.76
CA ALA A 43 27.45 -12.86 -1.22
C ALA A 43 27.89 -14.11 -1.99
N LEU A 44 26.96 -15.01 -2.34
CA LEU A 44 27.26 -16.19 -3.18
C LEU A 44 27.68 -15.80 -4.60
N ALA A 45 27.02 -14.79 -5.18
CA ALA A 45 27.34 -14.28 -6.50
C ALA A 45 28.72 -13.62 -6.58
N ILE A 46 29.12 -12.89 -5.53
CA ILE A 46 30.46 -12.27 -5.42
C ILE A 46 31.52 -13.32 -5.06
N GLY A 47 31.18 -14.28 -4.21
CA GLY A 47 32.09 -15.33 -3.77
C GLY A 47 32.45 -16.33 -4.88
N PHE A 48 31.55 -16.55 -5.85
CA PHE A 48 31.79 -17.45 -6.98
C PHE A 48 33.00 -17.03 -7.86
N PRO A 49 33.09 -15.82 -8.42
CA PRO A 49 34.24 -15.41 -9.22
C PRO A 49 35.53 -15.40 -8.39
N LEU A 50 35.47 -15.04 -7.10
CA LEU A 50 36.62 -15.13 -6.21
C LEU A 50 37.09 -16.58 -6.03
N ALA A 51 36.16 -17.52 -5.83
CA ALA A 51 36.48 -18.95 -5.72
C ALA A 51 37.08 -19.51 -7.02
N VAL A 52 36.58 -19.07 -8.18
CA VAL A 52 37.13 -19.45 -9.49
C VAL A 52 38.53 -18.86 -9.70
N VAL A 53 38.74 -17.60 -9.34
CA VAL A 53 40.06 -16.94 -9.42
C VAL A 53 41.06 -17.60 -8.47
N LEU A 54 40.66 -17.95 -7.25
CA LEU A 54 41.51 -18.69 -6.32
C LEU A 54 41.82 -20.10 -6.82
N ALA A 55 40.85 -20.80 -7.41
CA ALA A 55 41.06 -22.11 -8.02
C ALA A 55 41.97 -22.03 -9.27
N TRP A 56 41.98 -20.89 -9.96
CA TRP A 56 42.87 -20.61 -11.09
C TRP A 56 44.28 -20.17 -10.66
N ALA A 57 44.39 -19.41 -9.57
CA ALA A 57 45.64 -18.85 -9.04
C ALA A 57 46.42 -19.85 -8.18
N PHE A 58 45.74 -20.74 -7.46
CA PHE A 58 46.33 -21.79 -6.64
C PHE A 58 46.17 -23.18 -7.30
N GLU A 59 46.72 -23.35 -8.50
CA GLU A 59 47.00 -24.70 -9.00
C GLU A 59 48.09 -25.30 -8.09
N ILE A 60 47.68 -26.10 -7.10
CA ILE A 60 48.59 -26.77 -6.16
C ILE A 60 49.42 -27.80 -6.94
N THR A 61 50.59 -27.40 -7.42
CA THR A 61 51.75 -28.28 -7.64
C THR A 61 52.52 -28.41 -6.32
N PRO A 62 53.00 -29.61 -5.93
CA PRO A 62 53.55 -29.84 -4.59
C PRO A 62 54.94 -29.24 -4.36
N GLU A 63 55.71 -28.96 -5.40
CA GLU A 63 57.07 -28.47 -5.27
C GLU A 63 57.22 -27.02 -5.77
N GLY A 64 57.71 -26.15 -4.88
CA GLY A 64 58.23 -24.84 -5.26
C GLY A 64 59.38 -24.94 -6.28
N ILE A 65 59.68 -23.81 -6.94
CA ILE A 65 60.62 -23.63 -8.04
C ILE A 65 61.82 -24.60 -8.03
N VAL A 66 61.82 -25.62 -8.91
CA VAL A 66 63.03 -26.30 -9.43
C VAL A 66 62.79 -26.72 -10.90
N ARG A 67 63.86 -26.64 -11.71
CA ARG A 67 63.98 -27.05 -13.12
C ARG A 67 63.67 -28.54 -13.31
N SER A 68 63.21 -28.87 -14.51
CA SER A 68 62.89 -30.21 -15.04
C SER A 68 63.98 -31.27 -14.80
N ASP A 69 63.59 -32.47 -14.34
CA ASP A 69 63.68 -33.73 -15.10
C ASP A 69 63.14 -34.96 -14.31
N ASP A 70 62.56 -35.89 -15.09
CA ASP A 70 62.37 -37.35 -14.93
C ASP A 70 61.32 -38.04 -13.98
N VAL A 71 60.30 -38.63 -14.64
CA VAL A 71 59.63 -39.97 -14.51
C VAL A 71 59.18 -40.46 -13.11
N SER A 72 57.88 -40.75 -12.81
CA SER A 72 57.15 -42.00 -13.14
C SER A 72 55.65 -41.94 -12.72
N PRO A 73 54.72 -42.55 -13.48
CA PRO A 73 53.27 -42.55 -13.22
C PRO A 73 52.80 -43.76 -12.39
N ASN A 74 53.03 -43.81 -11.07
CA ASN A 74 52.21 -44.61 -10.15
C ASN A 74 52.60 -44.38 -8.68
N GLU A 75 52.10 -43.31 -8.03
CA GLU A 75 51.97 -43.34 -6.57
C GLU A 75 50.86 -42.40 -6.09
N SER A 76 49.77 -43.00 -5.64
CA SER A 76 48.63 -42.32 -5.05
C SER A 76 48.99 -41.85 -3.64
N ILE A 77 49.37 -40.59 -3.46
CA ILE A 77 49.41 -39.96 -2.13
C ILE A 77 48.19 -39.05 -1.96
N THR A 78 47.05 -39.70 -1.77
CA THR A 78 45.79 -39.08 -1.34
C THR A 78 45.73 -39.16 0.20
N ARG A 79 45.96 -38.06 0.93
CA ARG A 79 45.25 -37.77 2.22
C ARG A 79 45.60 -36.48 2.98
N LYS A 80 46.70 -35.76 2.69
CA LYS A 80 47.10 -34.62 3.55
C LYS A 80 46.62 -33.23 3.11
N THR A 81 46.19 -33.05 1.86
CA THR A 81 45.78 -31.72 1.35
C THR A 81 44.31 -31.39 1.61
N GLY A 82 43.42 -32.39 1.57
CA GLY A 82 42.00 -32.20 1.87
C GLY A 82 41.77 -31.70 3.31
N ARG A 83 42.51 -32.24 4.28
CA ARG A 83 42.32 -31.91 5.70
C ARG A 83 42.75 -30.48 6.04
N LYS A 84 43.79 -29.94 5.39
CA LYS A 84 44.21 -28.54 5.59
C LYS A 84 43.23 -27.56 4.96
N LEU A 85 42.71 -27.86 3.77
CA LEU A 85 41.71 -27.02 3.11
C LEU A 85 40.35 -27.05 3.84
N THR A 86 39.91 -28.24 4.29
CA THR A 86 38.72 -28.37 5.14
C THR A 86 38.93 -27.67 6.47
N ALA A 87 40.12 -27.76 7.08
CA ALA A 87 40.42 -27.03 8.31
C ALA A 87 40.39 -25.51 8.11
N THR A 88 40.90 -24.98 6.99
CA THR A 88 40.79 -23.53 6.70
C THR A 88 39.36 -23.10 6.49
N ILE A 89 38.53 -23.91 5.82
CA ILE A 89 37.10 -23.61 5.63
C ILE A 89 36.37 -23.62 6.97
N VAL A 90 36.65 -24.59 7.85
CA VAL A 90 36.06 -24.68 9.18
C VAL A 90 36.52 -23.52 10.06
N VAL A 91 37.80 -23.14 10.03
CA VAL A 91 38.31 -21.99 10.80
C VAL A 91 37.68 -20.68 10.34
N VAL A 92 37.56 -20.44 9.02
CA VAL A 92 36.88 -19.26 8.50
C VAL A 92 35.38 -19.28 8.84
N ALA A 93 34.72 -20.44 8.79
CA ALA A 93 33.33 -20.58 9.20
C ALA A 93 33.11 -20.32 10.69
N VAL A 94 34.03 -20.75 11.56
CA VAL A 94 33.99 -20.49 13.00
C VAL A 94 34.26 -19.02 13.31
N ILE A 95 35.20 -18.37 12.59
CA ILE A 95 35.43 -16.93 12.71
C ILE A 95 34.21 -16.14 12.22
N ALA A 96 33.59 -16.54 11.12
CA ALA A 96 32.36 -15.92 10.61
C ALA A 96 31.18 -16.12 11.57
N ALA A 97 31.00 -17.32 12.14
CA ALA A 97 29.98 -17.60 13.13
C ALA A 97 30.22 -16.85 14.45
N GLY A 98 31.49 -16.70 14.87
CA GLY A 98 31.89 -15.90 16.01
C GLY A 98 31.67 -14.40 15.80
N MET A 99 32.00 -13.86 14.62
CA MET A 99 31.70 -12.47 14.25
C MET A 99 30.20 -12.22 14.13
N PHE A 100 29.43 -13.18 13.63
CA PHE A 100 27.97 -13.13 13.55
C PHE A 100 27.33 -13.17 14.94
N ALA A 101 27.81 -14.04 15.84
CA ALA A 101 27.39 -14.07 17.25
C ALA A 101 27.82 -12.80 18.01
N PHE A 102 28.98 -12.23 17.69
CA PHE A 102 29.44 -10.95 18.26
C PHE A 102 28.58 -9.77 17.79
N GLN A 103 28.20 -9.74 16.51
CA GLN A 103 27.18 -8.81 15.99
C GLN A 103 25.81 -9.02 16.68
N PHE A 104 25.42 -10.27 16.93
CA PHE A 104 24.19 -10.61 17.68
C PHE A 104 24.23 -10.09 19.14
N THR A 105 25.40 -10.11 19.78
CA THR A 105 25.55 -9.51 21.12
C THR A 105 25.60 -7.99 21.13
N GLN A 106 26.00 -7.32 20.03
CA GLN A 106 25.98 -5.86 19.92
C GLN A 106 24.62 -5.29 19.47
N VAL A 107 23.79 -6.10 18.79
CA VAL A 107 22.40 -5.73 18.45
C VAL A 107 21.44 -5.93 19.64
N GLY A 108 21.92 -6.47 20.76
CA GLY A 108 21.22 -6.53 22.05
C GLY A 108 21.37 -5.30 22.96
N THR A 109 22.09 -4.24 22.53
CA THR A 109 22.42 -3.09 23.40
C THR A 109 21.84 -1.73 22.98
N HIS A 110 20.88 -1.68 22.06
CA HIS A 110 20.02 -0.50 21.86
C HIS A 110 18.68 -0.57 22.63
N LEU A 111 18.65 -1.31 23.75
CA LEU A 111 17.62 -1.21 24.80
C LEU A 111 18.23 -0.85 26.16
N ARG A 112 19.21 0.07 26.18
CA ARG A 112 19.65 0.74 27.43
C ARG A 112 19.50 2.24 27.24
N GLY A 113 18.40 2.78 27.78
CA GLY A 113 18.18 4.22 27.87
C GLY A 113 16.75 4.71 27.65
N VAL A 114 15.73 3.93 27.97
CA VAL A 114 14.43 4.53 28.31
C VAL A 114 14.36 4.52 29.84
N PRO A 115 14.32 5.68 30.52
CA PRO A 115 14.01 5.70 31.94
C PRO A 115 12.69 4.96 32.11
N ASN A 116 12.68 3.92 32.94
CA ASN A 116 11.48 3.24 33.37
C ASN A 116 10.64 4.25 34.17
N ILE A 117 9.83 5.05 33.48
CA ILE A 117 8.72 5.75 34.10
C ILE A 117 7.67 4.68 34.35
N GLN A 118 7.83 3.97 35.48
CA GLN A 118 6.68 3.38 36.14
C GLN A 118 5.65 4.50 36.30
N PRO A 119 4.40 4.32 35.82
CA PRO A 119 3.32 5.17 36.27
C PRO A 119 3.12 4.83 37.75
N LYS A 120 3.85 5.55 38.62
CA LYS A 120 3.36 5.83 39.96
C LYS A 120 1.98 6.43 39.72
N ALA A 121 0.97 5.83 40.35
CA ALA A 121 -0.40 6.31 40.29
C ALA A 121 -0.50 7.70 40.92
N ASP A 122 -0.07 8.73 40.18
CA ASP A 122 -0.34 10.12 40.50
C ASP A 122 -1.77 10.41 40.04
N HIS A 123 -2.66 10.45 41.02
CA HIS A 123 -3.98 11.00 40.89
C HIS A 123 -3.82 12.48 40.52
N GLY A 124 -4.12 12.85 39.26
CA GLY A 124 -4.34 14.26 38.91
C GLY A 124 -3.57 14.82 37.71
N ARG A 125 -3.53 14.11 36.56
CA ARG A 125 -3.25 14.78 35.28
C ARG A 125 -4.37 14.44 34.28
N PRO A 126 -4.99 15.44 33.64
CA PRO A 126 -6.07 15.18 32.70
C PRO A 126 -5.51 14.33 31.56
N SER A 127 -6.17 13.18 31.34
CA SER A 127 -5.88 12.23 30.27
C SER A 127 -5.55 12.94 28.97
N GLY A 128 -4.48 12.48 28.32
CA GLY A 128 -4.18 12.87 26.95
C GLY A 128 -5.45 12.79 26.11
N VAL A 129 -5.70 13.85 25.36
CA VAL A 129 -6.84 13.95 24.46
C VAL A 129 -6.73 12.82 23.44
N SER A 130 -7.36 11.68 23.74
CA SER A 130 -7.78 10.72 22.74
C SER A 130 -8.74 11.50 21.84
N LEU A 131 -8.22 12.02 20.73
CA LEU A 131 -9.07 12.62 19.71
C LEU A 131 -10.16 11.58 19.39
N PRO A 132 -11.46 11.93 19.50
CA PRO A 132 -12.50 10.99 19.15
C PRO A 132 -12.24 10.53 17.71
N ILE A 133 -12.02 9.22 17.53
CA ILE A 133 -11.93 8.64 16.19
C ILE A 133 -13.27 8.91 15.55
N SER A 134 -13.29 9.79 14.54
CA SER A 134 -14.51 10.07 13.78
C SER A 134 -15.02 8.74 13.21
N GLU A 135 -16.26 8.37 13.52
CA GLU A 135 -16.87 7.15 12.99
C GLU A 135 -16.84 7.12 11.46
N LYS A 136 -16.85 8.30 10.83
CA LYS A 136 -16.73 8.53 9.39
C LYS A 136 -15.29 8.82 8.99
N SER A 137 -14.41 7.84 9.17
CA SER A 137 -13.00 7.94 8.81
C SER A 137 -12.49 6.73 8.03
N ILE A 138 -11.60 6.98 7.07
CA ILE A 138 -11.06 5.96 6.18
C ILE A 138 -9.58 6.23 5.85
N ALA A 139 -8.80 5.17 5.76
CA ALA A 139 -7.48 5.21 5.12
C ALA A 139 -7.46 4.29 3.91
N VAL A 140 -6.87 4.75 2.81
CA VAL A 140 -6.61 3.92 1.63
C VAL A 140 -5.21 3.35 1.74
N LEU A 141 -5.11 2.02 1.82
CA LEU A 141 -3.83 1.33 1.83
C LEU A 141 -3.28 1.18 0.41
N PRO A 142 -1.96 1.05 0.25
CA PRO A 142 -1.35 0.76 -1.04
C PRO A 142 -1.93 -0.54 -1.61
N LEU A 143 -2.53 -0.47 -2.80
CA LEU A 143 -3.08 -1.65 -3.46
C LEU A 143 -1.95 -2.62 -3.79
N VAL A 144 -2.19 -3.90 -3.54
CA VAL A 144 -1.19 -4.95 -3.74
C VAL A 144 -1.10 -5.30 -5.22
N ASN A 145 0.06 -5.12 -5.84
CA ASN A 145 0.31 -5.64 -7.18
C ASN A 145 0.49 -7.17 -7.11
N THR A 146 -0.41 -7.90 -7.76
CA THR A 146 -0.39 -9.37 -7.87
C THR A 146 -0.05 -9.83 -9.29
N SER A 147 0.41 -8.90 -10.14
CA SER A 147 0.91 -9.18 -11.48
C SER A 147 2.29 -9.86 -11.41
N ALA A 148 2.68 -10.59 -12.45
CA ALA A 148 4.00 -11.20 -12.53
C ALA A 148 5.15 -10.17 -12.64
N ASP A 149 4.83 -8.95 -13.09
CA ASP A 149 5.79 -7.89 -13.34
C ASP A 149 5.66 -6.75 -12.30
N VAL A 150 6.73 -6.60 -11.51
CA VAL A 150 6.91 -5.58 -10.46
C VAL A 150 6.93 -4.17 -11.06
N ALA A 151 7.27 -4.03 -12.35
CA ALA A 151 7.19 -2.75 -13.04
C ALA A 151 5.76 -2.19 -13.11
N ASN A 152 4.72 -2.94 -12.72
CA ASN A 152 3.35 -2.44 -12.62
C ASN A 152 2.98 -1.84 -11.26
N ASP A 153 3.91 -1.80 -10.29
CA ASP A 153 3.69 -1.17 -8.98
C ASP A 153 3.29 0.30 -9.09
N TYR A 154 3.75 1.01 -10.13
CA TYR A 154 3.35 2.40 -10.36
C TYR A 154 1.84 2.52 -10.60
N PHE A 155 1.21 1.51 -11.23
CA PHE A 155 -0.21 1.55 -11.53
C PHE A 155 -1.03 1.36 -10.27
N SER A 156 -0.67 0.38 -9.43
CA SER A 156 -1.34 0.14 -8.15
C SER A 156 -1.15 1.33 -7.19
N ASP A 157 0.06 1.89 -7.14
CA ASP A 157 0.33 3.08 -6.33
C ASP A 157 -0.44 4.31 -6.82
N GLY A 158 -0.42 4.54 -8.14
CA GLY A 158 -1.18 5.65 -8.76
C GLY A 158 -2.68 5.52 -8.56
N LEU A 159 -3.23 4.29 -8.60
CA LEU A 159 -4.63 4.05 -8.31
C LEU A 159 -4.97 4.31 -6.83
N SER A 160 -4.11 3.90 -5.89
CA SER A 160 -4.28 4.25 -4.47
C SER A 160 -4.27 5.77 -4.25
N GLU A 161 -3.40 6.50 -4.95
CA GLU A 161 -3.36 7.96 -4.87
C GLU A 161 -4.63 8.62 -5.41
N GLU A 162 -5.10 8.17 -6.57
CA GLU A 162 -6.32 8.69 -7.18
C GLU A 162 -7.54 8.42 -6.27
N LEU A 163 -7.62 7.23 -5.66
CA LEU A 163 -8.64 6.90 -4.66
C LEU A 163 -8.61 7.87 -3.47
N ILE A 164 -7.42 8.16 -2.92
CA ILE A 164 -7.26 9.15 -1.85
C ILE A 164 -7.76 10.52 -2.32
N ALA A 165 -7.38 10.95 -3.52
CA ALA A 165 -7.72 12.26 -4.06
C ALA A 165 -9.23 12.44 -4.29
N VAL A 166 -9.91 11.40 -4.79
CA VAL A 166 -11.36 11.44 -5.03
C VAL A 166 -12.14 11.34 -3.70
N LEU A 167 -11.75 10.44 -2.78
CA LEU A 167 -12.38 10.31 -1.46
C LEU A 167 -12.21 11.57 -0.60
N ALA A 168 -11.08 12.27 -0.72
CA ALA A 168 -10.82 13.52 0.00
C ALA A 168 -11.83 14.63 -0.32
N LYS A 169 -12.50 14.56 -1.47
CA LYS A 169 -13.52 15.54 -1.89
C LYS A 169 -14.88 15.30 -1.22
N ILE A 170 -15.06 14.18 -0.52
CA ILE A 170 -16.33 13.86 0.15
C ILE A 170 -16.48 14.69 1.44
N PRO A 171 -17.53 15.54 1.53
CA PRO A 171 -17.78 16.30 2.75
C PRO A 171 -18.11 15.38 3.93
N GLY A 172 -17.49 15.63 5.08
CA GLY A 172 -17.76 14.88 6.32
C GLY A 172 -17.07 13.51 6.40
N LEU A 173 -16.23 13.14 5.42
CA LEU A 173 -15.38 11.97 5.47
C LEU A 173 -13.95 12.37 5.83
N LYS A 174 -13.42 11.84 6.95
CA LYS A 174 -12.01 12.00 7.31
C LYS A 174 -11.18 10.98 6.52
N ILE A 175 -10.34 11.47 5.60
CA ILE A 175 -9.41 10.66 4.81
C ILE A 175 -7.98 10.77 5.39
N ILE A 176 -7.24 9.68 5.44
CA ILE A 176 -5.80 9.71 5.75
C ILE A 176 -4.99 9.80 4.45
N GLY A 177 -4.03 10.73 4.45
CA GLY A 177 -3.21 11.03 3.30
C GLY A 177 -2.16 9.95 2.97
N ARG A 178 -1.65 10.03 1.75
CA ARG A 178 -0.69 9.09 1.16
C ARG A 178 0.51 8.80 2.06
N SER A 179 1.16 9.84 2.59
CA SER A 179 2.41 9.71 3.35
C SER A 179 2.27 8.84 4.59
N SER A 180 1.10 8.85 5.24
CA SER A 180 0.81 8.01 6.40
C SER A 180 0.40 6.59 6.00
N SER A 181 -0.48 6.44 5.00
CA SER A 181 -0.93 5.11 4.57
C SER A 181 0.18 4.27 3.92
N PHE A 182 1.07 4.90 3.17
CA PHE A 182 2.15 4.21 2.46
C PHE A 182 3.25 3.69 3.40
N LEU A 183 3.27 4.10 4.68
CA LEU A 183 4.13 3.50 5.70
C LEU A 183 3.82 2.02 5.95
N PHE A 184 2.63 1.56 5.54
CA PHE A 184 2.19 0.17 5.68
C PHE A 184 2.41 -0.66 4.42
N LYS A 185 2.99 -0.09 3.34
CA LYS A 185 3.30 -0.83 2.12
C LYS A 185 4.24 -2.00 2.41
N GLY A 186 3.82 -3.22 2.05
CA GLY A 186 4.62 -4.43 2.23
C GLY A 186 4.80 -4.88 3.68
N LYS A 187 4.03 -4.32 4.62
CA LYS A 187 3.96 -4.79 6.00
C LYS A 187 2.78 -5.72 6.18
N SER A 188 2.90 -6.63 7.14
CA SER A 188 1.85 -7.57 7.55
C SER A 188 1.24 -7.21 8.91
N ASP A 189 1.16 -5.91 9.22
CA ASP A 189 0.46 -5.42 10.41
C ASP A 189 -1.04 -5.80 10.31
N ASP A 190 -1.68 -6.12 11.43
CA ASP A 190 -3.11 -6.40 11.46
C ASP A 190 -3.97 -5.13 11.27
N SER A 191 -5.19 -5.29 10.78
CA SER A 191 -6.10 -4.17 10.47
C SER A 191 -6.39 -3.26 11.67
N ARG A 192 -6.43 -3.82 12.89
CA ARG A 192 -6.69 -3.05 14.11
C ARG A 192 -5.52 -2.16 14.45
N THR A 193 -4.31 -2.73 14.45
CA THR A 193 -3.07 -1.97 14.64
C THR A 193 -2.92 -0.85 13.61
N ILE A 194 -3.25 -1.10 12.34
CA ILE A 194 -3.21 -0.07 11.29
C ILE A 194 -4.24 1.02 11.58
N GLY A 195 -5.49 0.65 11.87
CA GLY A 195 -6.56 1.60 12.20
C GLY A 195 -6.25 2.49 13.40
N GLU A 196 -5.67 1.91 14.46
CA GLU A 196 -5.24 2.64 15.66
C GLU A 196 -4.11 3.62 15.35
N LYS A 197 -3.07 3.18 14.63
CA LYS A 197 -1.94 4.04 14.23
C LYS A 197 -2.37 5.19 13.33
N LEU A 198 -3.35 4.96 12.45
CA LEU A 198 -3.86 5.97 11.52
C LEU A 198 -5.03 6.80 12.09
N GLY A 199 -5.61 6.36 13.21
CA GLY A 199 -6.79 6.99 13.83
C GLY A 199 -8.02 6.95 12.90
N VAL A 200 -8.30 5.79 12.32
CA VAL A 200 -9.46 5.55 11.42
C VAL A 200 -10.28 4.32 11.82
N THR A 201 -11.56 4.33 11.49
CA THR A 201 -12.48 3.21 11.69
C THR A 201 -12.56 2.25 10.51
N ASN A 202 -12.23 2.71 9.30
CA ASN A 202 -12.31 1.90 8.08
C ASN A 202 -10.99 1.92 7.31
N LEU A 203 -10.69 0.82 6.63
CA LEU A 203 -9.56 0.71 5.72
C LEU A 203 -10.07 0.30 4.33
N LEU A 204 -9.59 0.96 3.28
CA LEU A 204 -9.76 0.54 1.90
C LEU A 204 -8.48 -0.18 1.47
N GLU A 205 -8.61 -1.46 1.18
CA GLU A 205 -7.52 -2.31 0.69
C GLU A 205 -7.91 -2.99 -0.62
N GLY A 206 -6.98 -3.72 -1.21
CA GLY A 206 -7.25 -4.37 -2.47
C GLY A 206 -6.01 -4.82 -3.22
N SER A 207 -6.24 -5.36 -4.41
CA SER A 207 -5.18 -5.84 -5.28
C SER A 207 -5.42 -5.45 -6.73
N VAL A 208 -4.31 -5.32 -7.46
CA VAL A 208 -4.32 -5.10 -8.89
C VAL A 208 -3.56 -6.22 -9.58
N ARG A 209 -4.15 -6.77 -10.64
CA ARG A 209 -3.51 -7.76 -11.51
C ARG A 209 -3.64 -7.33 -12.96
N LYS A 210 -2.51 -7.07 -13.61
CA LYS A 210 -2.44 -6.77 -15.03
C LYS A 210 -2.00 -7.99 -15.83
N GLN A 211 -2.62 -8.21 -16.97
CA GLN A 211 -2.28 -9.25 -17.93
C GLN A 211 -2.47 -8.73 -19.35
N GLY A 212 -1.34 -8.42 -20.02
CA GLY A 212 -1.37 -7.70 -21.30
C GLY A 212 -2.06 -6.34 -21.14
N ASP A 213 -3.08 -6.11 -21.97
CA ASP A 213 -3.88 -4.88 -21.98
C ASP A 213 -5.13 -4.97 -21.09
N ARG A 214 -5.21 -5.94 -20.18
CA ARG A 214 -6.32 -6.06 -19.23
C ARG A 214 -5.84 -5.92 -17.80
N VAL A 215 -6.64 -5.25 -17.00
CA VAL A 215 -6.41 -5.09 -15.57
C VAL A 215 -7.64 -5.56 -14.80
N ARG A 216 -7.40 -6.35 -13.76
CA ARG A 216 -8.37 -6.71 -12.74
C ARG A 216 -8.01 -6.00 -11.46
N ILE A 217 -8.94 -5.24 -10.91
CA ILE A 217 -8.81 -4.56 -9.63
C ILE A 217 -9.82 -5.19 -8.67
N VAL A 218 -9.38 -5.59 -7.50
CA VAL A 218 -10.25 -5.93 -6.37
C VAL A 218 -10.10 -4.83 -5.34
N ALA A 219 -11.20 -4.24 -4.92
CA ALA A 219 -11.22 -3.22 -3.87
C ALA A 219 -12.15 -3.68 -2.74
N GLU A 220 -11.72 -3.48 -1.50
CA GLU A 220 -12.43 -3.95 -0.31
C GLU A 220 -12.38 -2.90 0.80
N LEU A 221 -13.56 -2.59 1.35
CA LEU A 221 -13.70 -1.77 2.53
C LEU A 221 -13.84 -2.71 3.73
N ILE A 222 -12.94 -2.57 4.71
CA ILE A 222 -12.97 -3.35 5.95
C ILE A 222 -13.15 -2.44 7.18
N ASN A 223 -13.76 -2.98 8.23
CA ASN A 223 -13.74 -2.37 9.55
C ASN A 223 -12.38 -2.60 10.20
N ALA A 224 -11.70 -1.54 10.62
CA ALA A 224 -10.36 -1.67 11.18
C ALA A 224 -10.34 -2.43 12.51
N ALA A 225 -11.37 -2.29 13.36
CA ALA A 225 -11.39 -2.84 14.71
C ALA A 225 -11.49 -4.37 14.76
N ASP A 226 -12.19 -4.98 13.80
CA ASP A 226 -12.44 -6.43 13.76
C ASP A 226 -12.08 -7.10 12.43
N GLY A 227 -11.61 -6.34 11.44
CA GLY A 227 -11.17 -6.85 10.15
C GLY A 227 -12.32 -7.35 9.25
N ARG A 228 -13.59 -7.10 9.60
CA ARG A 228 -14.72 -7.57 8.79
C ARG A 228 -14.85 -6.76 7.50
N ALA A 229 -15.02 -7.49 6.40
CA ALA A 229 -15.42 -6.94 5.12
C ALA A 229 -16.80 -6.25 5.20
N LEU A 230 -16.85 -4.98 4.85
CA LEU A 230 -18.07 -4.17 4.77
C LEU A 230 -18.58 -4.07 3.33
N TRP A 231 -17.67 -4.12 2.35
CA TRP A 231 -17.95 -4.10 0.92
C TRP A 231 -16.73 -4.63 0.16
N SER A 232 -16.97 -5.35 -0.94
CA SER A 232 -15.91 -5.80 -1.85
C SER A 232 -16.46 -5.79 -3.28
N GLU A 233 -15.65 -5.34 -4.23
CA GLU A 233 -16.02 -5.32 -5.64
C GLU A 233 -14.82 -5.59 -6.54
N THR A 234 -15.09 -6.21 -7.69
CA THR A 234 -14.08 -6.53 -8.70
C THR A 234 -14.37 -5.76 -9.98
N TYR A 235 -13.35 -5.09 -10.49
CA TYR A 235 -13.40 -4.32 -11.72
C TYR A 235 -12.46 -4.92 -12.76
N ASP A 236 -13.01 -5.32 -13.89
CA ASP A 236 -12.24 -5.74 -15.06
C ASP A 236 -12.28 -4.62 -16.12
N ARG A 237 -11.11 -4.13 -16.53
CA ARG A 237 -10.97 -3.03 -17.51
C ARG A 237 -9.86 -3.32 -18.52
N GLU A 238 -10.03 -2.75 -19.71
CA GLU A 238 -8.99 -2.72 -20.74
C GLU A 238 -8.11 -1.48 -20.53
N LEU A 239 -6.79 -1.66 -20.47
CA LEU A 239 -5.81 -0.65 -20.12
C LEU A 239 -5.30 0.10 -21.37
N LYS A 240 -6.23 0.71 -22.13
CA LYS A 240 -5.89 1.54 -23.30
C LYS A 240 -5.30 2.89 -22.91
N ASP A 241 -5.89 3.50 -21.89
CA ASP A 241 -5.42 4.73 -21.26
C ASP A 241 -5.36 4.50 -19.75
N VAL A 242 -4.14 4.51 -19.22
CA VAL A 242 -3.88 4.24 -17.80
C VAL A 242 -4.56 5.26 -16.90
N PHE A 243 -4.55 6.55 -17.27
CA PHE A 243 -5.08 7.61 -16.43
C PHE A 243 -6.61 7.61 -16.46
N ALA A 244 -7.22 7.41 -17.64
CA ALA A 244 -8.66 7.29 -17.76
C ALA A 244 -9.19 6.12 -16.92
N VAL A 245 -8.54 4.94 -17.01
CA VAL A 245 -8.92 3.78 -16.21
C VAL A 245 -8.77 4.05 -14.71
N GLN A 246 -7.70 4.74 -14.28
CA GLN A 246 -7.51 5.09 -12.87
C GLN A 246 -8.63 5.99 -12.35
N SER A 247 -8.94 7.08 -13.06
CA SER A 247 -10.00 8.01 -12.64
C SER A 247 -11.39 7.38 -12.69
N ASP A 248 -11.69 6.54 -13.70
CA ASP A 248 -12.96 5.82 -13.81
C ASP A 248 -13.15 4.86 -12.63
N ILE A 249 -12.13 4.06 -12.30
CA ILE A 249 -12.19 3.12 -11.17
C ILE A 249 -12.28 3.87 -9.84
N ALA A 250 -11.49 4.92 -9.64
CA ALA A 250 -11.52 5.70 -8.42
C ALA A 250 -12.90 6.34 -8.18
N THR A 251 -13.53 6.85 -9.24
CA THR A 251 -14.89 7.39 -9.18
C THR A 251 -15.91 6.31 -8.82
N ALA A 252 -15.88 5.17 -9.53
CA ALA A 252 -16.80 4.07 -9.28
C ALA A 252 -16.72 3.53 -7.84
N VAL A 253 -15.50 3.33 -7.33
CA VAL A 253 -15.27 2.92 -5.94
C VAL A 253 -15.82 3.99 -4.98
N THR A 254 -15.48 5.25 -5.22
CA THR A 254 -15.88 6.35 -4.33
C THR A 254 -17.41 6.51 -4.25
N ASP A 255 -18.13 6.35 -5.35
CA ASP A 255 -19.59 6.43 -5.38
C ASP A 255 -20.24 5.33 -4.53
N GLN A 256 -19.71 4.10 -4.58
CA GLN A 256 -20.16 3.00 -3.73
C GLN A 256 -19.86 3.27 -2.25
N LEU A 257 -18.63 3.71 -1.96
CA LEU A 257 -18.18 3.96 -0.60
C LEU A 257 -18.92 5.13 0.07
N LYS A 258 -19.32 6.15 -0.70
CA LYS A 258 -20.11 7.27 -0.19
C LYS A 258 -21.40 6.80 0.49
N ILE A 259 -22.11 5.85 -0.13
CA ILE A 259 -23.36 5.30 0.39
C ILE A 259 -23.10 4.46 1.66
N LYS A 260 -22.01 3.70 1.68
CA LYS A 260 -21.67 2.80 2.79
C LYS A 260 -21.15 3.55 4.03
N LEU A 261 -20.29 4.54 3.84
CA LEU A 261 -19.58 5.24 4.92
C LEU A 261 -20.40 6.38 5.52
N LEU A 262 -21.17 7.09 4.71
CA LEU A 262 -21.98 8.21 5.18
C LEU A 262 -23.42 7.82 5.50
N GLY A 263 -23.80 6.57 5.20
CA GLY A 263 -25.17 6.12 5.06
C GLY A 263 -25.77 6.61 3.73
N ALA A 264 -26.95 6.11 3.36
CA ALA A 264 -27.83 6.89 2.51
C ALA A 264 -27.90 8.30 3.13
N PRO A 265 -27.86 9.39 2.34
CA PRO A 265 -28.09 10.71 2.90
C PRO A 265 -29.31 10.56 3.80
N ALA A 266 -29.17 10.95 5.08
CA ALA A 266 -30.32 11.04 5.96
C ALA A 266 -31.41 11.64 5.09
N LYS A 267 -32.55 10.96 4.96
CA LYS A 267 -33.71 11.55 4.33
C LYS A 267 -33.89 12.87 5.08
N SER A 268 -33.37 13.96 4.52
CA SER A 268 -34.11 15.20 4.58
C SER A 268 -35.48 14.78 4.12
N ASP A 269 -36.52 15.06 4.88
CA ASP A 269 -37.89 14.67 4.57
C ASP A 269 -38.38 15.16 3.18
N ALA A 270 -37.52 15.82 2.40
CA ALA A 270 -37.58 15.86 0.95
C ALA A 270 -36.82 14.69 0.30
N ALA A 271 -37.53 13.58 0.01
CA ALA A 271 -37.04 12.59 -0.95
C ALA A 271 -36.69 13.26 -2.29
N PRO A 272 -35.61 12.87 -2.98
CA PRO A 272 -35.53 13.13 -4.40
C PRO A 272 -36.51 12.15 -5.07
N SER A 273 -37.59 12.68 -5.62
CA SER A 273 -38.35 11.97 -6.64
C SER A 273 -37.49 11.96 -7.90
N ASN A 274 -36.98 10.78 -8.25
CA ASN A 274 -36.12 10.60 -9.42
C ASN A 274 -36.95 10.28 -10.68
N ASP A 275 -38.28 10.34 -10.59
CA ASP A 275 -39.20 9.84 -11.61
C ASP A 275 -39.46 10.85 -12.74
N ASN A 276 -39.11 12.13 -12.57
CA ASN A 276 -39.27 13.15 -13.61
C ASN A 276 -37.96 13.93 -13.88
N LEU A 277 -37.19 13.46 -14.87
CA LEU A 277 -35.94 14.08 -15.31
C LEU A 277 -36.11 15.55 -15.73
N ALA A 278 -37.27 15.93 -16.28
CA ALA A 278 -37.55 17.33 -16.65
C ALA A 278 -37.71 18.21 -15.41
N ALA A 279 -38.37 17.71 -14.35
CA ALA A 279 -38.48 18.41 -13.07
C ALA A 279 -37.11 18.60 -12.40
N TYR A 280 -36.24 17.58 -12.46
CA TYR A 280 -34.86 17.67 -11.97
C TYR A 280 -34.04 18.72 -12.72
N ASN A 281 -34.10 18.73 -14.05
CA ASN A 281 -33.38 19.72 -14.86
C ASN A 281 -33.85 21.15 -14.57
N ALA A 282 -35.16 21.36 -14.41
CA ALA A 282 -35.71 22.65 -14.01
C ALA A 282 -35.21 23.07 -12.61
N LEU A 283 -35.15 22.16 -11.63
CA LEU A 283 -34.61 22.43 -10.30
C LEU A 283 -33.13 22.87 -10.35
N GLN A 284 -32.31 22.23 -11.19
CA GLN A 284 -30.90 22.59 -11.34
C GLN A 284 -30.72 23.97 -11.99
N GLN A 285 -31.51 24.28 -13.02
CA GLN A 285 -31.53 25.60 -13.64
C GLN A 285 -31.93 26.69 -12.63
N GLY A 286 -32.97 26.45 -11.82
CA GLY A 286 -33.37 27.37 -10.75
C GLY A 286 -32.26 27.58 -9.72
N THR A 287 -31.55 26.51 -9.33
CA THR A 287 -30.42 26.58 -8.40
C THR A 287 -29.24 27.37 -8.98
N PHE A 288 -28.96 27.22 -10.27
CA PHE A 288 -27.94 28.00 -10.97
C PHE A 288 -28.24 29.49 -10.92
N TYR A 289 -29.46 29.91 -11.31
CA TYR A 289 -29.83 31.32 -11.33
C TYR A 289 -29.92 31.93 -9.92
N PHE A 290 -30.35 31.16 -8.92
CA PHE A 290 -30.39 31.62 -7.53
C PHE A 290 -28.97 31.92 -6.98
N ARG A 291 -27.97 31.13 -7.37
CA ARG A 291 -26.56 31.31 -6.97
C ARG A 291 -25.90 32.55 -7.58
N LEU A 292 -26.49 33.13 -8.62
CA LEU A 292 -25.99 34.40 -9.16
C LEU A 292 -26.24 35.57 -8.21
N SER A 293 -27.14 35.40 -7.22
CA SER A 293 -27.46 36.41 -6.20
C SER A 293 -27.80 37.80 -6.78
N THR A 294 -28.39 37.82 -7.97
CA THR A 294 -28.91 39.03 -8.63
C THR A 294 -30.44 39.03 -8.56
N GLU A 295 -31.06 40.19 -8.70
CA GLU A 295 -32.52 40.32 -8.76
C GLU A 295 -33.10 39.53 -9.95
N GLU A 296 -32.48 39.66 -11.13
CA GLU A 296 -32.90 38.91 -12.32
C GLU A 296 -32.66 37.40 -12.17
N GLY A 297 -31.55 37.00 -11.54
CA GLY A 297 -31.27 35.61 -11.20
C GLY A 297 -32.31 35.04 -10.23
N THR A 298 -32.76 35.82 -9.25
CA THR A 298 -33.80 35.39 -8.30
C THR A 298 -35.16 35.23 -8.98
N ARG A 299 -35.51 36.13 -9.92
CA ARG A 299 -36.72 36.00 -10.74
C ARG A 299 -36.69 34.73 -11.60
N LYS A 300 -35.60 34.51 -12.34
CA LYS A 300 -35.43 33.30 -13.16
C LYS A 300 -35.43 32.03 -12.30
N ALA A 301 -34.81 32.06 -11.12
CA ALA A 301 -34.85 30.95 -10.17
C ALA A 301 -36.28 30.60 -9.74
N THR A 302 -37.11 31.62 -9.49
CA THR A 302 -38.52 31.45 -9.12
C THR A 302 -39.30 30.77 -10.24
N GLU A 303 -39.11 31.19 -11.49
CA GLU A 303 -39.74 30.58 -12.67
C GLU A 303 -39.36 29.09 -12.80
N PHE A 304 -38.07 28.76 -12.69
CA PHE A 304 -37.59 27.39 -12.81
C PHE A 304 -38.00 26.48 -11.63
N TYR A 305 -38.05 27.00 -10.40
CA TYR A 305 -38.59 26.23 -9.27
C TYR A 305 -40.09 26.01 -9.41
N GLY A 306 -40.84 27.00 -9.91
CA GLY A 306 -42.26 26.84 -10.24
C GLY A 306 -42.48 25.78 -11.32
N GLU A 307 -41.65 25.76 -12.35
CA GLU A 307 -41.70 24.74 -13.40
C GLU A 307 -41.38 23.33 -12.87
N ALA A 308 -40.39 23.21 -11.98
CA ALA A 308 -40.09 21.95 -11.31
C ALA A 308 -41.28 21.42 -10.48
N ILE A 309 -42.00 22.30 -9.76
CA ILE A 309 -43.22 21.96 -9.02
C ILE A 309 -44.38 21.60 -9.96
N ARG A 310 -44.49 22.26 -11.12
CA ARG A 310 -45.53 21.94 -12.12
C ARG A 310 -45.32 20.55 -12.73
N LEU A 311 -44.06 20.22 -13.00
CA LEU A 311 -43.66 18.94 -13.60
C LEU A 311 -43.71 17.78 -12.59
N ASP A 312 -43.41 18.04 -11.32
CA ASP A 312 -43.62 17.11 -10.23
C ASP A 312 -44.18 17.84 -8.99
N PRO A 313 -45.51 17.82 -8.80
CA PRO A 313 -46.17 18.47 -7.67
C PRO A 313 -45.69 17.97 -6.30
N ASN A 314 -45.15 16.76 -6.22
CA ASN A 314 -44.64 16.17 -4.97
C ASN A 314 -43.14 16.42 -4.77
N TYR A 315 -42.50 17.24 -5.62
CA TYR A 315 -41.06 17.50 -5.54
C TYR A 315 -40.71 18.41 -4.36
N ALA A 316 -40.58 17.81 -3.18
CA ALA A 316 -40.39 18.51 -1.90
C ALA A 316 -39.19 19.50 -1.90
N LEU A 317 -38.11 19.17 -2.61
CA LEU A 317 -36.94 20.06 -2.72
C LEU A 317 -37.23 21.32 -3.55
N ALA A 318 -38.09 21.23 -4.57
CA ALA A 318 -38.51 22.39 -5.38
C ALA A 318 -39.40 23.34 -4.55
N HIS A 319 -40.32 22.80 -3.76
CA HIS A 319 -41.12 23.58 -2.80
C HIS A 319 -40.26 24.28 -1.76
N ALA A 320 -39.29 23.58 -1.16
CA ALA A 320 -38.40 24.19 -0.16
C ALA A 320 -37.55 25.33 -0.75
N LYS A 321 -37.08 25.17 -2.00
CA LYS A 321 -36.24 26.18 -2.67
C LYS A 321 -37.00 27.37 -3.24
N SER A 322 -38.30 27.25 -3.49
CA SER A 322 -39.13 28.37 -3.96
C SER A 322 -39.43 29.37 -2.84
N ILE A 323 -39.51 28.93 -1.58
CA ILE A 323 -39.85 29.77 -0.41
C ILE A 323 -38.95 31.01 -0.26
N PRO A 324 -37.60 30.90 -0.25
CA PRO A 324 -36.73 32.09 -0.13
C PRO A 324 -36.84 33.07 -1.30
N CYS A 325 -37.17 32.56 -2.50
CA CYS A 325 -37.36 33.40 -3.68
C CYS A 325 -38.67 34.22 -3.60
N LEU A 326 -39.71 33.62 -3.02
CA LEU A 326 -41.00 34.28 -2.77
C LEU A 326 -40.92 35.34 -1.66
N GLU A 327 -40.09 35.12 -0.65
CA GLU A 327 -39.82 36.11 0.40
C GLU A 327 -39.04 37.32 -0.13
N THR A 328 -38.04 37.09 -1.00
CA THR A 328 -37.27 38.17 -1.63
C THR A 328 -38.15 39.02 -2.55
N THR A 329 -39.01 38.39 -3.36
CA THR A 329 -39.96 39.12 -4.22
C THR A 329 -41.04 39.85 -3.40
N ARG A 330 -41.55 39.26 -2.31
CA ARG A 330 -42.47 39.98 -1.39
C ARG A 330 -41.81 41.15 -0.67
N GLY A 331 -40.55 41.03 -0.26
CA GLY A 331 -39.79 42.11 0.38
C GLY A 331 -39.64 43.35 -0.51
N HIS A 332 -39.54 43.15 -1.82
CA HIS A 332 -39.49 44.25 -2.79
C HIS A 332 -40.84 44.94 -3.02
N VAL A 333 -41.98 44.26 -2.83
CA VAL A 333 -43.32 44.86 -3.01
C VAL A 333 -43.74 45.72 -1.79
N VAL A 334 -43.21 45.45 -0.60
CA VAL A 334 -43.57 46.20 0.63
C VAL A 334 -42.68 47.43 0.86
N GLY A 335 -41.54 47.54 0.15
CA GLY A 335 -40.57 48.63 0.28
C GLY A 335 -40.90 49.95 -0.43
N TRP A 336 -41.98 50.03 -1.23
CA TRP A 336 -42.36 51.23 -2.01
C TRP A 336 -43.78 51.72 -1.72
N ARG A 337 -44.16 51.78 -0.43
CA ARG A 337 -45.22 52.68 0.06
C ARG A 337 -44.79 53.35 1.37
N ARG A 338 -43.93 54.35 1.25
CA ARG A 338 -43.99 55.59 2.04
C ARG A 338 -43.54 56.73 1.15
#